data_AF-A0A9E0M3U7-F1
#
_entry.id   AF-A0A9E0M3U7-F1
#
_cell.length_a   1.000
_cell.length_b   1.000
_cell.length_c   1.000
_cell.angle_alpha   90.00
_cell.angle_beta   90.00
_cell.angle_gamma   90.00
#
_symmetry.space_group_name_H-M   'P 1'
#
loop_
_entity.id
_entity.type
_entity.pdbx_description
1 polymer ?
#
loop_
_entity_poly.entity_id
_entity_poly.type
_entity_poly.pdbx_seq_one_letter_code
_entity_poly.pdbx_strand_id
1 'polypeptide(L)' 'MPLPEPVAAFLEQWQGASGSERANYQLFISALCALLDVPPPEPARDDTRDNAYVFERRITFA' A
#
# COMPACT_ATOMS: atom_id res chain seq x y z
N MET A 1 -6.89 -26.71 -6.14
CA MET A 1 -7.92 -25.70 -5.84
C MET A 1 -7.47 -24.41 -6.50
N PRO A 2 -8.29 -23.78 -7.35
CA PRO A 2 -7.95 -22.47 -7.92
C PRO A 2 -7.93 -21.40 -6.83
N LEU A 3 -7.20 -20.32 -7.06
CA LEU A 3 -7.23 -19.14 -6.19
C LEU A 3 -8.63 -18.49 -6.23
N PRO A 4 -9.05 -17.79 -5.16
CA PRO A 4 -10.19 -16.90 -5.24
C PRO A 4 -9.99 -15.87 -6.36
N GLU A 5 -11.05 -15.61 -7.13
CA GLU A 5 -11.04 -14.68 -8.27
C GLU A 5 -10.37 -13.32 -7.96
N PRO A 6 -10.71 -12.63 -6.84
CA PRO A 6 -10.09 -11.36 -6.50
C PRO A 6 -8.58 -11.44 -6.29
N VAL A 7 -8.10 -12.57 -5.77
CA VAL A 7 -6.66 -12.81 -5.57
C VAL A 7 -5.97 -13.07 -6.90
N ALA A 8 -6.59 -13.83 -7.79
CA ALA A 8 -6.06 -14.10 -9.12
C ALA A 8 -5.92 -12.81 -9.94
N ALA A 9 -6.97 -11.97 -9.96
CA ALA A 9 -6.96 -10.68 -10.65
C ALA A 9 -5.91 -9.71 -10.09
N PHE A 10 -5.77 -9.65 -8.76
CA PHE A 10 -4.70 -8.86 -8.13
C PHE A 10 -3.31 -9.33 -8.58
N LEU A 11 -3.07 -10.64 -8.56
CA LEU A 11 -1.78 -11.20 -8.99
C LEU A 11 -1.50 -10.91 -10.47
N GLU A 12 -2.49 -11.07 -11.35
CA GLU A 12 -2.35 -10.76 -12.78
C GLU A 12 -1.98 -9.29 -13.00
N GLN A 13 -2.63 -8.37 -12.28
CA GLN A 13 -2.35 -6.94 -12.36
C GLN A 13 -0.92 -6.58 -11.94
N TRP A 14 -0.37 -7.25 -10.91
CA TRP A 14 0.88 -6.84 -10.28
C TRP A 14 2.10 -7.72 -10.65
N GLN A 15 1.91 -8.93 -11.17
CA GLN A 15 3.01 -9.83 -11.58
C GLN A 15 3.88 -9.25 -12.71
N GLY A 16 3.30 -8.42 -13.59
CA GLY A 16 4.00 -7.80 -14.72
C GLY A 16 4.36 -6.33 -14.52
N ALA A 17 4.08 -5.75 -13.34
CA ALA A 17 4.33 -4.33 -13.09
C ALA A 17 5.85 -4.06 -13.09
N SER A 18 6.36 -3.45 -14.17
CA SER A 18 7.74 -2.99 -14.26
C SER A 18 7.79 -1.46 -14.15
N GLY A 19 8.59 -0.98 -13.21
CA GLY A 19 8.76 0.43 -12.87
C GLY A 19 9.55 0.50 -11.57
N SER A 20 10.28 1.60 -11.33
CA SER A 20 10.99 1.82 -10.06
C SER A 20 10.06 1.45 -8.91
N GLU A 21 10.49 0.57 -8.01
CA GLU A 21 9.69 0.07 -6.88
C GLU A 21 9.02 1.21 -6.11
N ARG A 22 9.65 2.40 -6.11
CA ARG A 22 9.17 3.65 -5.51
C ARG A 22 7.98 4.31 -6.22
N ALA A 23 7.78 4.10 -7.51
CA ALA A 23 6.66 4.69 -8.25
C ALA A 23 5.35 3.93 -8.00
N ASN A 24 5.44 2.61 -7.81
CA ASN A 24 4.27 1.74 -7.75
C ASN A 24 3.85 1.36 -6.32
N TYR A 25 4.72 1.52 -5.31
CA TYR A 25 4.43 0.99 -3.96
C TYR A 25 3.13 1.55 -3.35
N GLN A 26 2.82 2.84 -3.52
CA GLN A 26 1.59 3.43 -2.96
C GLN A 26 0.33 2.84 -3.60
N LEU A 27 0.35 2.66 -4.93
CA LEU A 27 -0.74 2.04 -5.68
C LEU A 27 -0.90 0.56 -5.29
N PHE A 28 0.20 -0.17 -5.17
CA PHE A 28 0.21 -1.58 -4.76
C PHE A 28 -0.39 -1.79 -3.37
N ILE A 29 0.09 -1.04 -2.38
CA ILE A 29 -0.38 -1.15 -0.99
C ILE A 29 -1.86 -0.78 -0.88
N SER A 30 -2.30 0.27 -1.59
CA SER A 30 -3.72 0.66 -1.58
C SER A 30 -4.61 -0.45 -2.15
N ALA A 31 -4.21 -1.07 -3.27
CA ALA A 31 -4.92 -2.19 -3.87
C ALA A 31 -4.90 -3.44 -2.96
N LEU A 32 -3.79 -3.68 -2.24
CA LEU A 32 -3.68 -4.79 -1.30
C LEU A 32 -4.60 -4.60 -0.08
N CYS A 33 -4.68 -3.39 0.47
CA CYS A 33 -5.62 -3.09 1.56
C CYS A 33 -7.07 -3.37 1.15
N ALA A 34 -7.45 -2.98 -0.08
CA ALA A 34 -8.77 -3.26 -0.63
C ALA A 34 -9.02 -4.77 -0.80
N LEU A 35 -8.03 -5.54 -1.27
CA LEU A 35 -8.14 -7.00 -1.39
C LEU A 35 -8.33 -7.70 -0.03
N LEU A 36 -7.67 -7.19 1.01
CA LEU A 36 -7.72 -7.75 2.35
C LEU A 36 -8.89 -7.23 3.20
N ASP A 37 -9.68 -6.28 2.69
CA ASP A 37 -10.75 -5.59 3.41
C ASP A 37 -10.27 -4.92 4.72
N VAL A 38 -9.13 -4.21 4.63
CA VAL A 38 -8.55 -3.44 5.75
C VAL A 38 -8.43 -1.95 5.40
N PRO A 39 -8.38 -1.05 6.40
CA PRO A 39 -8.18 0.37 6.13
C PRO A 39 -6.91 0.67 5.30
N PRO A 40 -6.94 1.63 4.37
CA PRO A 40 -5.75 2.09 3.66
C PRO A 40 -4.90 3.03 4.52
N PRO A 41 -3.63 3.27 4.16
CA PRO A 41 -2.81 4.28 4.82
C PRO A 41 -3.43 5.68 4.75
N GLU A 42 -3.27 6.45 5.82
CA GLU A 42 -3.80 7.80 5.97
C GLU A 42 -2.86 8.85 5.33
N PRO A 43 -3.37 10.06 5.03
CA PRO A 43 -2.52 11.18 4.63
C PRO A 43 -1.58 11.59 5.76
N ALA A 44 -0.30 11.80 5.43
CA ALA A 44 0.66 12.35 6.41
C ALA A 44 0.25 13.75 6.88
N ARG A 45 0.40 14.00 8.17
CA ARG A 45 0.19 15.26 8.88
C ARG A 45 1.50 15.81 9.45
N ASP A 46 1.49 17.08 9.85
CA ASP A 46 2.67 17.75 10.39
C ASP A 46 3.10 17.18 11.75
N ASP A 47 2.14 16.80 12.60
CA ASP A 47 2.43 16.12 13.86
C ASP A 47 2.72 14.63 13.61
N THR A 48 3.94 14.19 13.89
CA THR A 48 4.37 12.80 13.65
C THR A 48 3.70 11.77 14.56
N ARG A 49 2.99 12.23 15.61
CA ARG A 49 2.13 11.41 16.45
C ARG A 49 0.84 10.99 15.74
N ASP A 50 0.35 11.83 14.83
CA ASP A 50 -0.85 11.56 14.03
C ASP A 50 -0.55 10.66 12.81
N ASN A 51 0.72 10.33 12.58
CA ASN A 51 1.18 9.54 11.43
C ASN A 51 1.39 8.06 11.79
N ALA A 52 0.43 7.45 12.49
CA ALA A 52 0.54 6.06 12.97
C ALA A 52 0.50 5.04 11.81
N TYR A 53 -0.26 5.34 10.75
CA TYR A 53 -0.43 4.45 9.60
C TYR A 53 -0.43 5.27 8.29
N VAL A 54 0.76 5.68 7.83
CA VAL A 54 0.97 6.52 6.63
C VAL A 54 2.07 5.91 5.74
N PHE A 55 2.13 6.30 4.46
CA PHE A 55 3.17 5.81 3.54
C PHE A 55 4.59 6.24 3.92
N GLU A 56 4.75 7.49 4.37
CA GLU A 56 6.04 8.04 4.76
C GLU A 56 5.90 8.74 6.11
N ARG A 57 6.58 8.23 7.13
CA ARG A 57 6.61 8.82 8.47
C ARG A 57 7.94 9.53 8.70
N ARG A 58 7.89 10.86 8.84
CA ARG A 58 9.08 11.66 9.19
C ARG A 58 9.54 11.30 10.62
N ILE A 59 10.83 11.04 10.78
CA ILE A 59 11.48 10.86 12.08
C ILE A 59 12.36 12.10 12.35
N THR A 60 12.15 12.71 13.51
CA THR A 60 12.96 13.85 13.98
C THR A 60 13.82 13.38 15.14
N PHE A 61 15.13 13.59 15.05
CA PHE A 61 16.05 13.38 16.16
C PHE A 61 16.20 14.69 16.94
N ALA A 62 16.13 14.62 18.28
CA ALA A 62 16.35 15.75 19.18
C ALA A 62 17.83 15.89 19.54
#